data_AF-A0A1E3XBB2-F1
#
_entry.id   AF-A0A1E3XBB2-F1
#
_cell.length_a   1.000
_cell.length_b   1.000
_cell.length_c   1.000
_cell.angle_alpha   90.00
_cell.angle_beta   90.00
_cell.angle_gamma   90.00
#
_symmetry.space_group_name_H-M   'P 1'
#
loop_
_entity.id
_entity.type
_entity.pdbx_description
1 polymer ?
#
loop_
_entity_poly.entity_id
_entity_poly.type
_entity_poly.pdbx_seq_one_letter_code
_entity_poly.pdbx_strand_id
1 'polypeptide(L)' 'MWQRNYYEHVIRNEQELNKIREYIINNPLKWLLDRENPDRQGSDQLEDEIFKIKALK' A
#
# COMPACT_ATOMS: atom_id res chain seq x y z
N MET A 1 -15.86 8.42 -13.13
CA MET A 1 -14.71 8.21 -14.02
C MET A 1 -13.79 7.22 -13.32
N TRP A 2 -13.24 6.22 -14.01
CA TRP A 2 -12.33 5.23 -13.40
C TRP A 2 -10.87 5.64 -13.55
N GLN A 3 -10.04 5.38 -12.54
CA GLN A 3 -8.59 5.42 -12.69
C GLN A 3 -8.18 4.32 -13.69
N ARG A 4 -7.26 4.64 -14.60
CA ARG A 4 -6.74 3.64 -15.54
C ARG A 4 -5.76 2.72 -14.81
N ASN A 5 -5.88 1.42 -15.06
CA ASN A 5 -5.15 0.33 -14.39
C ASN A 5 -5.58 0.11 -12.93
N TYR A 6 -5.25 -1.06 -12.41
CA TYR A 6 -5.47 -1.43 -11.02
C TYR A 6 -4.27 -2.23 -10.49
N TYR A 7 -4.05 -2.19 -9.18
CA TYR A 7 -3.04 -3.01 -8.52
C TYR A 7 -3.54 -4.44 -8.36
N GLU A 8 -2.73 -5.41 -8.76
CA GLU A 8 -3.00 -6.85 -8.59
C GLU A 8 -1.82 -7.49 -7.85
N HIS A 9 -2.12 -8.32 -6.84
CA HIS A 9 -1.12 -9.10 -6.12
C HIS A 9 -1.72 -10.44 -5.67
N VAL A 10 -1.01 -11.54 -5.93
CA VAL A 10 -1.41 -12.88 -5.48
C VAL A 10 -0.82 -13.15 -4.10
N ILE A 11 -1.68 -13.34 -3.12
CA ILE A 11 -1.32 -13.64 -1.72
C ILE A 11 -0.94 -15.12 -1.61
N ARG A 12 0.32 -15.41 -1.25
CA ARG A 12 0.84 -16.80 -1.25
C ARG A 12 0.95 -17.44 0.13
N ASN A 13 0.81 -16.64 1.19
CA ASN A 13 0.94 -17.10 2.57
C ASN A 13 0.12 -16.22 3.52
N GLU A 14 0.00 -16.69 4.76
CA GLU A 14 -0.77 -16.01 5.81
C GLU A 14 -0.16 -14.68 6.25
N GLN A 15 1.18 -14.57 6.22
CA GLN A 15 1.86 -13.34 6.61
C GLN A 15 1.51 -12.19 5.66
N GLU A 16 1.54 -12.44 4.34
CA GLU A 16 1.10 -11.47 3.33
C GLU A 16 -0.38 -11.12 3.49
N LEU A 17 -1.23 -12.11 3.77
CA LEU A 17 -2.66 -11.88 3.99
C LEU A 17 -2.91 -10.92 5.16
N ASN A 18 -2.21 -11.12 6.28
CA ASN A 18 -2.37 -10.29 7.46
C ASN A 18 -1.89 -8.85 7.21
N LYS A 19 -0.77 -8.68 6.50
CA LYS A 19 -0.27 -7.35 6.10
C LYS A 19 -1.26 -6.61 5.22
N ILE A 20 -1.84 -7.27 4.21
CA ILE A 20 -2.81 -6.63 3.31
C ILE A 20 -4.10 -6.27 4.05
N ARG A 21 -4.56 -7.12 4.96
CA ARG A 21 -5.72 -6.81 5.82
C ARG A 21 -5.46 -5.60 6.71
N GLU A 22 -4.29 -5.54 7.33
CA GLU A 22 -3.87 -4.39 8.13
C GLU A 22 -3.81 -3.10 7.30
N TYR A 23 -3.24 -3.16 6.09
CA TYR A 23 -3.21 -2.02 5.17
C TYR A 23 -4.63 -1.53 4.83
N ILE A 24 -5.56 -2.43 4.47
CA ILE A 24 -6.93 -2.05 4.13
C ILE A 24 -7.63 -1.33 5.30
N ILE A 25 -7.50 -1.87 6.52
CA ILE A 25 -8.13 -1.29 7.71
C ILE A 25 -7.54 0.09 8.02
N ASN A 26 -6.22 0.24 7.90
CA ASN A 26 -5.53 1.46 8.28
C ASN A 26 -5.47 2.51 7.16
N ASN A 27 -5.77 2.17 5.91
CA ASN A 27 -5.63 3.08 4.77
C ASN A 27 -6.36 4.42 4.97
N PRO A 28 -7.64 4.46 5.43
CA PRO A 28 -8.32 5.73 5.66
C PRO A 28 -7.62 6.62 6.70
N LEU A 29 -6.99 6.01 7.71
CA LEU A 29 -6.25 6.71 8.76
C LEU A 29 -4.86 7.16 8.31
N LYS A 30 -4.29 6.46 7.33
CA LYS A 30 -2.93 6.67 6.82
C LYS A 30 -2.90 7.44 5.49
N TRP A 31 -4.01 8.03 5.05
CA TRP A 31 -4.08 8.79 3.79
C TRP A 31 -2.97 9.84 3.64
N LEU A 32 -2.56 10.50 4.73
CA LEU A 32 -1.46 11.49 4.70
C LEU A 32 -0.11 10.90 4.26
N LEU A 33 0.06 9.58 4.40
CA LEU A 33 1.27 8.84 4.06
C LEU A 33 1.11 8.00 2.79
N ASP A 34 -0.09 7.90 2.23
CA ASP A 34 -0.41 7.10 1.05
C ASP A 34 0.23 7.70 -0.21
N ARG A 35 0.77 6.85 -1.10
CA ARG A 35 1.43 7.30 -2.34
C ARG A 35 0.51 8.00 -3.34
N GLU A 36 -0.79 7.71 -3.33
CA GLU A 36 -1.76 8.30 -4.26
C GLU A 36 -2.28 9.65 -3.74
N ASN A 37 -1.90 10.05 -2.52
CA ASN A 37 -2.20 11.37 -1.99
C ASN A 37 -1.26 12.43 -2.60
N PRO A 38 -1.78 13.45 -3.33
CA PRO A 38 -0.96 14.53 -3.88
C PRO A 38 -0.19 15.33 -2.82
N ASP A 39 -0.71 15.38 -1.59
CA ASP A 39 -0.15 16.14 -0.46
C ASP A 39 0.60 15.24 0.54
N ARG A 40 1.10 14.08 0.08
CA ARG A 40 1.78 13.08 0.91
C ARG A 40 2.93 13.69 1.73
N GLN A 41 2.99 13.38 3.04
CA GLN A 41 3.97 13.94 3.98
C GLN A 41 4.99 12.92 4.52
N GLY A 42 5.10 11.73 3.93
CA GLY A 42 6.02 10.68 4.37
C GLY A 42 5.78 9.36 3.63
N SER A 43 6.24 8.23 4.19
CA SER A 43 5.86 6.90 3.70
C SER A 43 5.40 5.99 4.83
N ASP A 44 4.44 5.12 4.53
CA ASP A 44 4.05 4.03 5.43
C ASP A 44 4.94 2.81 5.16
N GLN A 45 5.54 2.24 6.21
CA GLN A 45 6.46 1.11 6.04
C GLN A 45 5.74 -0.14 5.52
N LEU A 46 4.50 -0.35 5.96
CA LEU A 46 3.68 -1.47 5.50
C LEU A 46 3.31 -1.32 4.02
N GLU A 47 2.97 -0.10 3.57
CA GLU A 47 2.79 0.22 2.16
C GLU A 47 4.08 -0.05 1.35
N ASP A 48 5.23 0.42 1.82
CA ASP A 48 6.53 0.19 1.16
C ASP A 48 6.81 -1.32 0.97
N GLU A 49 6.47 -2.14 1.97
CA GLU A 49 6.61 -3.59 1.94
C GLU A 49 5.61 -4.28 0.99
N ILE A 50 4.33 -3.90 1.03
CA ILE A 50 3.27 -4.50 0.20
C ILE A 50 3.52 -4.22 -1.28
N PHE A 51 3.89 -2.98 -1.61
CA PHE A 51 4.06 -2.55 -3.00
C PHE A 51 5.51 -2.66 -3.50
N LYS A 52 6.44 -3.17 -2.68
CA LYS A 52 7.86 -3.36 -2.99
C LYS A 52 8.54 -2.09 -3.54
N ILE A 53 8.13 -0.91 -3.06
CA ILE A 53 8.58 0.38 -3.58
C ILE A 53 10.07 0.65 -3.24
N LYS A 54 10.65 -0.13 -2.32
CA LYS A 54 12.07 -0.02 -1.87
C LYS A 54 13.05 -1.05 -2.46
N ALA A 55 12.89 -1.47 -3.72
CA ALA A 55 13.83 -2.41 -4.37
C ALA A 55 14.50 -1.88 -5.66
N LEU A 56 14.74 -0.57 -5.77
CA LEU A 56 15.64 0.01 -6.77
C LEU A 56 16.53 1.10 -6.12
N LYS A 57 17.51 0.65 -5.33
CA LYS A 57 18.79 1.34 -5.13
C LYS A 57 19.90 0.34 -5.31
#